data_AF-A0A0T6YE16-F1
#
_entry.id   AF-A0A0T6YE16-F1
#
_cell.length_a   1.000
_cell.length_b   1.000
_cell.length_c   1.000
_cell.angle_alpha   90.00
_cell.angle_beta   90.00
_cell.angle_gamma   90.00
#
_symmetry.space_group_name_H-M   'P 1'
#
loop_
_entity.id
_entity.type
_entity.pdbx_description
1 polymer ?
#
loop_
_entity_poly.entity_id
_entity_poly.type
_entity_poly.pdbx_seq_one_letter_code
_entity_poly.pdbx_strand_id
1 'polypeptide(L)'
;MVAVVTLKVTACSGGAAISGAQVTDGYNSVYTNSYGEILVYWDDTAYVGYGVDIIKSGYVSRNVVLYNSQNGTTVTTCLNAAESGGGGGGGGGGGGLSCFIVSAATGSPESQEVMALRVLRDEVGAKSTIAAALIDAVYDEYWQFSPPIADRISADAATRQGALLAVVRPLLAWYGLAGTLALSKGDGQAELALLEEACPGWMAPATIAALVAALRRDGAVPDDAPDFVRSIAAQLALGASLPLVDWAILRPLQTCWELAAGDGDIRSAVAAWLSDAPVERLVQKPSADEVSAVAGLLDFDPLARRHLIARFDAPRTETNTSCGCVGR
;
A
#
# COMPACT_ATOMS: atom_id res chain seq x y z
N MET A 1 -24.57 16.24 1.91
CA MET A 1 -25.24 16.71 0.66
C MET A 1 -24.94 15.64 -0.36
N VAL A 2 -25.93 15.04 -1.02
CA VAL A 2 -25.67 13.92 -1.95
C VAL A 2 -25.04 14.47 -3.22
N ALA A 3 -23.88 13.95 -3.61
CA ALA A 3 -23.28 14.25 -4.90
C ALA A 3 -23.78 13.23 -5.94
N VAL A 4 -23.99 13.70 -7.17
CA VAL A 4 -24.45 12.87 -8.28
C VAL A 4 -23.66 13.18 -9.55
N VAL A 5 -23.20 12.14 -10.23
CA VAL A 5 -22.54 12.24 -11.54
C VAL A 5 -23.20 11.29 -12.52
N THR A 6 -23.35 11.73 -13.77
CA THR A 6 -23.69 10.83 -14.87
C THR A 6 -22.40 10.21 -15.41
N LEU A 7 -22.20 8.91 -15.19
CA LEU A 7 -21.09 8.18 -15.78
C LEU A 7 -21.51 7.60 -17.13
N LYS A 8 -20.80 7.98 -18.20
CA LYS A 8 -20.99 7.46 -19.56
C LYS A 8 -19.85 6.54 -19.94
N VAL A 9 -20.18 5.31 -20.32
CA VAL A 9 -19.24 4.25 -20.69
C VAL A 9 -19.33 3.97 -22.18
N THR A 10 -18.20 4.09 -22.88
CA THR A 10 -18.10 3.85 -24.32
C THR A 10 -17.01 2.84 -24.68
N ALA A 11 -17.01 2.32 -25.90
CA ALA A 11 -15.87 1.57 -26.42
C ALA A 11 -14.76 2.55 -26.83
N CYS A 12 -13.52 2.30 -26.42
CA CYS A 12 -12.40 3.16 -26.83
C CYS A 12 -12.22 3.14 -28.36
N SER A 13 -12.52 1.99 -28.99
CA SER A 13 -12.63 1.88 -30.45
C SER A 13 -14.01 2.37 -30.92
N GLY A 14 -14.04 3.52 -31.61
CA GLY A 14 -15.24 4.02 -32.30
C GLY A 14 -16.29 4.70 -31.41
N GLY A 15 -16.08 4.78 -30.08
CA GLY A 15 -16.91 5.60 -29.19
C GLY A 15 -18.34 5.11 -28.98
N ALA A 16 -18.65 3.88 -29.39
CA ALA A 16 -19.97 3.30 -29.24
C ALA A 16 -20.37 3.18 -27.75
N ALA A 17 -21.59 3.53 -27.40
CA ALA A 17 -22.09 3.39 -26.03
C ALA A 17 -22.12 1.92 -25.59
N ILE A 18 -21.61 1.63 -24.39
CA ILE A 18 -21.61 0.28 -23.83
C ILE A 18 -22.79 0.15 -22.87
N SER A 19 -23.84 -0.52 -23.34
CA SER A 19 -25.02 -0.83 -22.54
C SER A 19 -24.83 -2.07 -21.66
N GLY A 20 -25.39 -2.04 -20.44
CA GLY A 20 -25.35 -3.11 -19.47
C GLY A 20 -23.93 -3.43 -18.98
N ALA A 21 -23.06 -2.43 -18.88
CA ALA A 21 -21.83 -2.53 -18.10
C ALA A 21 -22.18 -2.41 -16.62
N GLN A 22 -21.69 -3.32 -15.80
CA GLN A 22 -21.81 -3.23 -14.36
C GLN A 22 -20.89 -2.12 -13.87
N VAL A 23 -21.42 -1.23 -13.05
CA VAL A 23 -20.67 -0.18 -12.33
C VAL A 23 -20.87 -0.46 -10.84
N THR A 24 -19.78 -0.70 -10.13
CA THR A 24 -19.82 -1.09 -8.71
C THR A 24 -18.75 -0.41 -7.89
N ASP A 25 -19.07 -0.07 -6.65
CA ASP A 25 -18.13 0.44 -5.64
C ASP A 25 -17.68 -0.68 -4.66
N GLY A 26 -17.98 -1.94 -4.98
CA GLY A 26 -17.75 -3.10 -4.10
C GLY A 26 -18.87 -3.37 -3.08
N TYR A 27 -19.81 -2.44 -2.88
CA TYR A 27 -20.98 -2.61 -2.00
C TYR A 27 -22.29 -2.68 -2.78
N ASN A 28 -22.46 -1.79 -3.75
CA ASN A 28 -23.61 -1.67 -4.63
C ASN A 28 -23.20 -1.90 -6.07
N SER A 29 -24.12 -2.43 -6.87
CA SER A 29 -23.92 -2.64 -8.30
C SER A 29 -25.11 -2.12 -9.07
N VAL A 30 -24.82 -1.31 -10.08
CA VAL A 30 -25.80 -0.78 -11.03
C VAL A 30 -25.32 -1.03 -12.45
N TYR A 31 -26.20 -0.93 -13.43
CA TYR A 31 -25.88 -1.25 -14.82
C TYR A 31 -26.17 -0.07 -15.73
N THR A 32 -25.28 0.19 -16.70
CA THR A 32 -25.49 1.25 -17.68
C THR A 32 -26.72 0.98 -18.55
N ASN A 33 -27.48 2.03 -18.86
CA ASN A 33 -28.67 1.97 -19.70
C ASN A 33 -28.33 1.76 -21.20
N SER A 34 -29.30 1.89 -22.10
CA SER A 34 -29.09 1.75 -23.56
C SER A 34 -28.16 2.80 -24.17
N TYR A 35 -27.95 3.93 -23.50
CA TYR A 35 -27.04 5.01 -23.90
C TYR A 35 -25.64 4.88 -23.29
N GLY A 36 -25.38 3.79 -22.55
CA GLY A 36 -24.14 3.56 -21.83
C GLY A 36 -23.98 4.44 -20.60
N GLU A 37 -25.09 4.96 -20.06
CA GLU A 37 -25.08 5.94 -18.97
C GLU A 37 -25.66 5.35 -17.69
N ILE A 38 -25.15 5.82 -16.54
CA ILE A 38 -25.68 5.53 -15.21
C ILE A 38 -25.49 6.74 -14.30
N LEU A 39 -26.42 6.93 -13.35
CA LEU A 39 -26.26 7.90 -12.28
C LEU A 39 -25.57 7.24 -11.10
N VAL A 40 -24.44 7.83 -10.68
CA VAL A 40 -23.68 7.39 -9.51
C VAL A 40 -23.90 8.42 -8.42
N TYR A 41 -24.33 7.94 -7.25
CA TYR A 41 -24.66 8.77 -6.08
C TYR A 41 -23.73 8.41 -4.92
N TRP A 42 -23.29 9.41 -4.17
CA TRP A 42 -22.61 9.18 -2.89
C TRP A 42 -22.97 10.27 -1.88
N ASP A 43 -23.16 9.86 -0.63
CA ASP A 43 -23.71 10.71 0.43
C ASP A 43 -22.65 11.55 1.15
N ASP A 44 -21.37 11.26 0.93
CA ASP A 44 -20.28 11.80 1.71
C ASP A 44 -19.41 12.79 0.91
N THR A 45 -19.55 14.07 1.23
CA THR A 45 -18.77 15.17 0.63
C THR A 45 -17.38 15.32 1.27
N ALA A 46 -17.03 14.53 2.29
CA ALA A 46 -15.70 14.52 2.89
C ALA A 46 -14.66 13.78 2.01
N TYR A 47 -15.11 12.90 1.12
CA TYR A 47 -14.24 12.25 0.14
C TYR A 47 -13.96 13.17 -1.05
N VAL A 48 -12.69 13.37 -1.38
CA VAL A 48 -12.29 14.13 -2.59
C VAL A 48 -12.68 13.42 -3.89
N GLY A 49 -12.90 12.10 -3.86
CA GLY A 49 -13.47 11.33 -4.96
C GLY A 49 -13.99 9.95 -4.57
N TYR A 50 -14.88 9.40 -5.40
CA TYR A 50 -15.63 8.16 -5.25
C TYR A 50 -15.27 7.20 -6.39
N GLY A 51 -14.67 6.05 -6.06
CA GLY A 51 -14.17 5.07 -7.02
C GLY A 51 -15.24 4.04 -7.41
N VAL A 52 -15.35 3.74 -8.70
CA VAL A 52 -16.22 2.68 -9.23
C VAL A 52 -15.50 1.82 -10.25
N ASP A 53 -15.68 0.51 -10.16
CA ASP A 53 -15.23 -0.46 -11.14
C ASP A 53 -16.29 -0.68 -12.22
N ILE A 54 -15.85 -0.68 -13.48
CA ILE A 54 -16.70 -0.88 -14.64
C ILE A 54 -16.35 -2.22 -15.29
N ILE A 55 -17.32 -3.13 -15.30
CA ILE A 55 -17.15 -4.51 -15.72
C ILE A 55 -18.13 -4.82 -16.85
N LYS A 56 -17.63 -5.30 -17.98
CA LYS A 56 -18.45 -5.77 -19.11
C LYS A 56 -17.78 -6.95 -19.80
N SER A 57 -18.52 -8.04 -19.99
CA SER A 57 -18.06 -9.18 -20.78
C SER A 57 -17.64 -8.72 -22.19
N GLY A 58 -16.47 -9.18 -22.65
CA GLY A 58 -15.88 -8.78 -23.93
C GLY A 58 -15.08 -7.48 -23.87
N TYR A 59 -14.90 -6.89 -22.69
CA TYR A 59 -14.07 -5.70 -22.45
C TYR A 59 -13.13 -5.92 -21.27
N VAL A 60 -12.01 -5.21 -21.28
CA VAL A 60 -11.11 -5.11 -20.13
C VAL A 60 -11.76 -4.21 -19.07
N SER A 61 -11.86 -4.71 -17.84
CA SER A 61 -12.40 -3.94 -16.70
C SER A 61 -11.60 -2.66 -16.46
N ARG A 62 -12.26 -1.62 -15.94
CA ARG A 62 -11.63 -0.32 -15.69
C ARG A 62 -12.21 0.34 -14.44
N ASN A 63 -11.37 0.86 -13.55
CA ASN A 63 -11.80 1.75 -12.49
C ASN A 63 -11.90 3.20 -12.97
N VAL A 64 -12.84 3.93 -12.39
CA VAL A 64 -13.01 5.37 -12.58
C VAL A 64 -13.23 6.02 -11.23
N VAL A 65 -12.47 7.09 -10.96
CA VAL A 65 -12.67 7.95 -9.79
C VAL A 65 -13.50 9.16 -10.22
N LEU A 66 -14.63 9.37 -9.53
CA LEU A 66 -15.53 10.52 -9.70
C LEU A 66 -15.26 11.53 -8.60
N TYR A 67 -15.10 12.79 -8.93
CA TYR A 67 -14.73 13.84 -7.96
C TYR A 67 -15.95 14.68 -7.58
N ASN A 68 -15.96 15.25 -6.36
CA ASN A 68 -17.02 16.18 -5.96
C ASN A 68 -17.09 17.43 -6.86
N SER A 69 -15.96 17.84 -7.46
CA SER A 69 -15.91 18.92 -8.45
C SER A 69 -16.70 18.61 -9.72
N GLN A 70 -17.08 17.35 -9.96
CA GLN A 70 -17.85 16.89 -11.10
C GLN A 70 -19.36 16.78 -10.80
N ASN A 71 -19.82 17.13 -9.59
CA ASN A 71 -21.23 17.02 -9.21
C ASN A 71 -22.15 17.73 -10.22
N GLY A 72 -23.16 17.02 -10.71
CA GLY A 72 -24.10 17.48 -11.74
C GLY A 72 -23.57 17.45 -13.16
N THR A 73 -22.37 16.90 -13.41
CA THR A 73 -21.77 16.78 -14.74
C THR A 73 -21.83 15.35 -15.30
N THR A 74 -21.46 15.21 -16.58
CA THR A 74 -21.28 13.91 -17.23
C THR A 74 -19.81 13.60 -17.38
N VAL A 75 -19.36 12.51 -16.77
CA VAL A 75 -18.00 11.98 -16.90
C VAL A 75 -18.03 10.85 -17.92
N THR A 76 -17.22 10.96 -18.97
CA THR A 76 -17.12 9.92 -20.01
C THR A 76 -15.84 9.13 -19.84
N THR A 77 -15.97 7.81 -19.85
CA THR A 77 -14.86 6.85 -19.83
C THR A 77 -15.05 5.82 -20.93
N CYS A 78 -13.97 5.16 -21.33
CA CYS A 78 -14.04 4.12 -22.35
C CYS A 78 -13.44 2.80 -21.90
N LEU A 79 -13.93 1.68 -22.44
CA LEU A 79 -13.38 0.34 -22.23
C LEU A 79 -12.74 -0.18 -23.52
N ASN A 80 -11.62 -0.90 -23.37
CA ASN A 80 -10.97 -1.60 -24.47
C ASN A 80 -11.62 -2.97 -24.65
N ALA A 81 -11.83 -3.40 -25.90
CA ALA A 81 -12.30 -4.76 -26.17
C ALA A 81 -11.28 -5.78 -25.66
N ALA A 82 -11.76 -6.85 -25.03
CA ALA A 82 -10.93 -7.99 -24.68
C ALA A 82 -10.73 -8.83 -25.95
N GLU A 83 -9.48 -9.05 -26.37
CA GLU A 83 -9.20 -9.83 -27.58
C GLU A 83 -9.68 -11.28 -27.41
N SER A 84 -10.49 -11.75 -28.36
CA SER A 84 -11.00 -13.12 -28.39
C SER A 84 -9.92 -14.06 -28.93
N GLY A 85 -9.04 -14.55 -28.06
CA GLY A 85 -8.06 -15.61 -28.34
C GLY A 85 -8.21 -16.74 -27.34
N GLY A 86 -8.16 -17.98 -27.83
CA GLY A 86 -8.52 -19.20 -27.09
C GLY A 86 -7.70 -19.47 -25.83
N GLY A 87 -8.26 -20.35 -25.00
CA GLY A 87 -7.81 -20.60 -23.64
C GLY A 87 -6.37 -21.07 -23.48
N GLY A 88 -5.86 -20.82 -22.28
CA GLY A 88 -4.52 -21.20 -21.85
C GLY A 88 -3.82 -19.99 -21.25
N GLY A 89 -3.44 -20.08 -19.98
CA GLY A 89 -2.87 -18.97 -19.22
C GLY A 89 -1.61 -18.36 -19.82
N GLY A 90 -1.36 -17.12 -19.42
CA GLY A 90 -0.27 -16.24 -19.85
C GLY A 90 -0.88 -14.90 -20.26
N GLY A 91 -0.57 -13.75 -19.66
CA GLY A 91 0.71 -13.31 -19.14
C GLY A 91 1.24 -12.19 -20.04
N GLY A 92 1.27 -10.96 -19.50
CA GLY A 92 2.17 -9.91 -19.98
C GLY A 92 1.53 -8.67 -20.57
N GLY A 93 1.63 -7.54 -19.86
CA GLY A 93 1.34 -6.22 -20.42
C GLY A 93 1.36 -5.02 -19.46
N GLY A 94 2.25 -5.01 -18.45
CA GLY A 94 2.47 -3.86 -17.57
C GLY A 94 2.88 -4.29 -16.17
N GLY A 95 4.18 -4.33 -15.88
CA GLY A 95 4.76 -4.74 -14.59
C GLY A 95 4.48 -3.76 -13.46
N GLY A 96 3.23 -3.67 -13.02
CA GLY A 96 2.84 -2.98 -11.80
C GLY A 96 2.70 -3.98 -10.67
N LEU A 97 3.68 -4.01 -9.76
CA LEU A 97 3.61 -4.77 -8.51
C LEU A 97 2.26 -4.48 -7.80
N SER A 98 1.49 -5.54 -7.49
CA SER A 98 0.14 -5.44 -6.92
C SER A 98 0.15 -5.29 -5.40
N CYS A 99 -0.59 -4.31 -4.88
CA CYS A 99 -0.78 -4.07 -3.44
C CYS A 99 -1.93 -4.94 -2.87
N PHE A 100 -1.77 -6.27 -2.88
CA PHE A 100 -2.83 -7.25 -2.60
C PHE A 100 -3.69 -6.95 -1.36
N ILE A 101 -3.06 -6.70 -0.21
CA ILE A 101 -3.75 -6.44 1.06
C ILE A 101 -4.57 -5.14 0.98
N VAL A 102 -4.01 -4.10 0.37
CA VAL A 102 -4.68 -2.80 0.23
C VAL A 102 -5.87 -2.95 -0.70
N SER A 103 -5.68 -3.57 -1.85
CA SER A 103 -6.75 -3.83 -2.82
C SER A 103 -7.88 -4.68 -2.23
N ALA A 104 -7.55 -5.67 -1.40
CA ALA A 104 -8.55 -6.49 -0.71
C ALA A 104 -9.32 -5.69 0.34
N ALA A 105 -8.63 -4.87 1.13
CA ALA A 105 -9.23 -4.07 2.20
C ALA A 105 -10.11 -2.93 1.66
N THR A 106 -9.71 -2.30 0.56
CA THR A 106 -10.47 -1.22 -0.08
C THR A 106 -11.52 -1.75 -1.06
N GLY A 107 -11.41 -3.02 -1.45
CA GLY A 107 -12.29 -3.64 -2.44
C GLY A 107 -11.96 -3.28 -3.88
N SER A 108 -10.91 -2.47 -4.14
CA SER A 108 -10.53 -2.06 -5.49
C SER A 108 -9.01 -2.01 -5.68
N PRO A 109 -8.48 -2.58 -6.78
CA PRO A 109 -7.05 -2.48 -7.12
C PRO A 109 -6.63 -1.09 -7.62
N GLU A 110 -7.57 -0.16 -7.75
CA GLU A 110 -7.34 1.22 -8.20
C GLU A 110 -7.88 2.24 -7.18
N SER A 111 -8.09 1.83 -5.93
CA SER A 111 -8.49 2.75 -4.85
C SER A 111 -7.45 3.85 -4.62
N GLN A 112 -7.87 4.95 -4.00
CA GLN A 112 -6.98 6.09 -3.70
C GLN A 112 -5.77 5.65 -2.88
N GLU A 113 -5.95 4.73 -1.93
CA GLU A 113 -4.88 4.16 -1.12
C GLU A 113 -3.87 3.39 -1.99
N VAL A 114 -4.35 2.56 -2.93
CA VAL A 114 -3.47 1.83 -3.84
C VAL A 114 -2.72 2.80 -4.75
N MET A 115 -3.39 3.84 -5.27
CA MET A 115 -2.76 4.83 -6.14
C MET A 115 -1.70 5.64 -5.39
N ALA A 116 -2.00 6.08 -4.17
CA ALA A 116 -1.07 6.83 -3.34
C ALA A 116 0.21 6.02 -3.06
N LEU A 117 0.08 4.73 -2.73
CA LEU A 117 1.23 3.86 -2.52
C LEU A 117 2.03 3.61 -3.80
N ARG A 118 1.37 3.48 -4.95
CA ARG A 118 2.05 3.35 -6.26
C ARG A 118 2.84 4.61 -6.60
N VAL A 119 2.24 5.79 -6.46
CA VAL A 119 2.92 7.07 -6.71
C VAL A 119 4.13 7.20 -5.80
N LEU A 120 3.97 6.97 -4.50
CA LEU A 120 5.07 7.05 -3.56
C LEU A 120 6.20 6.06 -3.90
N ARG A 121 5.85 4.80 -4.21
CA ARG A 121 6.81 3.79 -4.66
C ARG A 121 7.61 4.29 -5.87
N ASP A 122 6.91 4.77 -6.88
CA ASP A 122 7.51 5.19 -8.14
C ASP A 122 8.43 6.41 -7.92
N GLU A 123 8.00 7.36 -7.09
CA GLU A 123 8.81 8.55 -6.74
C GLU A 123 10.05 8.22 -5.92
N VAL A 124 9.96 7.27 -4.97
CA VAL A 124 11.11 6.80 -4.18
C VAL A 124 12.07 6.01 -5.07
N GLY A 125 11.55 5.10 -5.89
CA GLY A 125 12.36 4.28 -6.81
C GLY A 125 13.11 5.13 -7.83
N ALA A 126 12.53 6.24 -8.27
CA ALA A 126 13.18 7.18 -9.20
C ALA A 126 14.37 7.95 -8.62
N LYS A 127 14.65 7.85 -7.30
CA LYS A 127 15.72 8.63 -6.65
C LYS A 127 17.11 8.05 -6.86
N SER A 128 17.23 6.72 -6.90
CA SER A 128 18.51 6.03 -7.04
C SER A 128 18.28 4.56 -7.34
N THR A 129 19.31 3.90 -7.86
CA THR A 129 19.30 2.46 -8.10
C THR A 129 19.13 1.67 -6.79
N ILE A 130 19.76 2.11 -5.70
CA ILE A 130 19.60 1.50 -4.37
C ILE A 130 18.15 1.58 -3.90
N ALA A 131 17.49 2.74 -4.07
CA ALA A 131 16.11 2.93 -3.64
C ALA A 131 15.14 2.04 -4.43
N ALA A 132 15.32 1.94 -5.75
CA ALA A 132 14.57 1.01 -6.59
C ALA A 132 14.78 -0.45 -6.16
N ALA A 133 16.04 -0.86 -5.95
CA ALA A 133 16.36 -2.23 -5.52
C ALA A 133 15.78 -2.57 -4.13
N LEU A 134 15.68 -1.59 -3.22
CA LEU A 134 15.05 -1.77 -1.91
C LEU A 134 13.55 -2.00 -2.03
N ILE A 135 12.89 -1.24 -2.90
CA ILE A 135 11.48 -1.43 -3.21
C ILE A 135 11.27 -2.85 -3.76
N ASP A 136 12.03 -3.25 -4.78
CA ASP A 136 11.88 -4.56 -5.41
C ASP A 136 12.07 -5.69 -4.40
N ALA A 137 13.10 -5.60 -3.54
CA ALA A 137 13.36 -6.61 -2.52
C ALA A 137 12.25 -6.67 -1.44
N VAL A 138 11.67 -5.52 -1.05
CA VAL A 138 10.49 -5.49 -0.16
C VAL A 138 9.30 -6.20 -0.82
N TYR A 139 9.09 -5.99 -2.12
CA TYR A 139 8.01 -6.64 -2.85
C TYR A 139 8.18 -8.15 -2.97
N ASP A 140 9.41 -8.63 -3.18
CA ASP A 140 9.74 -10.05 -3.22
C ASP A 140 9.41 -10.78 -1.91
N GLU A 141 9.63 -10.12 -0.76
CA GLU A 141 9.22 -10.66 0.54
C GLU A 141 7.70 -10.52 0.76
N TYR A 142 7.12 -9.37 0.39
CA TYR A 142 5.68 -9.12 0.51
C TYR A 142 4.83 -10.17 -0.20
N TRP A 143 5.21 -10.55 -1.43
CA TRP A 143 4.47 -11.54 -2.23
C TRP A 143 4.42 -12.94 -1.62
N GLN A 144 5.34 -13.28 -0.72
CA GLN A 144 5.39 -14.63 -0.13
C GLN A 144 4.22 -14.92 0.81
N PHE A 145 3.63 -13.88 1.41
CA PHE A 145 2.57 -14.05 2.42
C PHE A 145 1.30 -13.26 2.09
N SER A 146 1.39 -12.19 1.28
CA SER A 146 0.27 -11.28 1.07
C SER A 146 -0.93 -11.85 0.30
N PRO A 147 -0.78 -12.69 -0.75
CA PRO A 147 -1.94 -13.19 -1.50
C PRO A 147 -2.96 -13.98 -0.65
N PRO A 148 -2.57 -15.00 0.15
CA PRO A 148 -3.54 -15.72 0.98
C PRO A 148 -4.18 -14.86 2.08
N ILE A 149 -3.48 -13.84 2.58
CA ILE A 149 -4.09 -12.85 3.49
C ILE A 149 -5.15 -12.02 2.76
N ALA A 150 -4.85 -11.55 1.55
CA ALA A 150 -5.77 -10.74 0.74
C ALA A 150 -7.04 -11.51 0.35
N ASP A 151 -6.92 -12.80 0.04
CA ASP A 151 -8.07 -13.68 -0.21
C ASP A 151 -8.98 -13.75 1.01
N ARG A 152 -8.40 -13.88 2.20
CA ARG A 152 -9.17 -13.91 3.46
C ARG A 152 -9.80 -12.56 3.77
N ILE A 153 -9.09 -11.46 3.55
CA ILE A 153 -9.62 -10.10 3.73
C ILE A 153 -10.83 -9.87 2.83
N SER A 154 -10.78 -10.35 1.59
CA SER A 154 -11.85 -10.19 0.60
C SER A 154 -13.10 -11.04 0.89
N ALA A 155 -13.08 -11.91 1.90
CA ALA A 155 -14.18 -12.82 2.17
C ALA A 155 -15.43 -12.12 2.74
N ASP A 156 -15.27 -11.07 3.54
CA ASP A 156 -16.39 -10.38 4.16
C ASP A 156 -16.08 -8.91 4.51
N ALA A 157 -17.14 -8.09 4.60
CA ALA A 157 -17.02 -6.65 4.78
C ALA A 157 -16.42 -6.25 6.15
N ALA A 158 -16.66 -7.03 7.22
CA ALA A 158 -16.13 -6.71 8.54
C ALA A 158 -14.61 -6.90 8.58
N THR A 159 -14.11 -7.96 7.94
CA THR A 159 -12.68 -8.21 7.79
C THR A 159 -12.00 -7.13 6.93
N ARG A 160 -12.61 -6.74 5.81
CA ARG A 160 -12.12 -5.62 4.99
C ARG A 160 -11.97 -4.34 5.80
N GLN A 161 -13.03 -3.96 6.51
CA GLN A 161 -13.04 -2.76 7.34
C GLN A 161 -12.00 -2.84 8.47
N GLY A 162 -11.85 -4.00 9.10
CA GLY A 162 -10.83 -4.24 10.11
C GLY A 162 -9.42 -4.07 9.56
N ALA A 163 -9.10 -4.66 8.40
CA ALA A 163 -7.80 -4.51 7.76
C ALA A 163 -7.54 -3.06 7.29
N LEU A 164 -8.57 -2.38 6.79
CA LEU A 164 -8.48 -0.99 6.36
C LEU A 164 -8.11 -0.07 7.53
N LEU A 165 -8.80 -0.21 8.66
CA LEU A 165 -8.59 0.63 9.85
C LEU A 165 -7.33 0.23 10.64
N ALA A 166 -7.08 -1.05 10.83
CA ALA A 166 -6.01 -1.52 11.70
C ALA A 166 -4.63 -1.54 11.03
N VAL A 167 -4.57 -1.63 9.69
CA VAL A 167 -3.32 -1.84 8.94
C VAL A 167 -3.14 -0.82 7.83
N VAL A 168 -4.07 -0.73 6.88
CA VAL A 168 -3.86 0.05 5.64
C VAL A 168 -3.76 1.54 5.92
N ARG A 169 -4.71 2.11 6.68
CA ARG A 169 -4.70 3.55 6.99
C ARG A 169 -3.50 3.98 7.82
N PRO A 170 -3.12 3.30 8.92
CA PRO A 170 -1.89 3.62 9.65
C PRO A 170 -0.64 3.61 8.78
N LEU A 171 -0.49 2.59 7.92
CA LEU A 171 0.66 2.49 7.02
C LEU A 171 0.64 3.57 5.94
N LEU A 172 -0.52 3.85 5.36
CA LEU A 172 -0.66 4.90 4.36
C LEU A 172 -0.31 6.27 4.94
N ALA A 173 -0.78 6.59 6.16
CA ALA A 173 -0.44 7.84 6.84
C ALA A 173 1.07 7.92 7.15
N TRP A 174 1.66 6.84 7.65
CA TRP A 174 3.11 6.75 7.90
C TRP A 174 3.94 7.00 6.63
N TYR A 175 3.61 6.30 5.55
CA TYR A 175 4.32 6.43 4.30
C TYR A 175 4.07 7.79 3.63
N GLY A 176 2.87 8.35 3.76
CA GLY A 176 2.54 9.70 3.31
C GLY A 176 3.42 10.73 4.00
N LEU A 177 3.53 10.67 5.33
CA LEU A 177 4.42 11.55 6.11
C LEU A 177 5.88 11.37 5.68
N ALA A 178 6.35 10.14 5.56
CA ALA A 178 7.71 9.86 5.10
C ALA A 178 7.98 10.45 3.70
N GLY A 179 7.03 10.32 2.78
CA GLY A 179 7.08 10.93 1.45
C GLY A 179 7.15 12.46 1.51
N THR A 180 6.29 13.10 2.28
CA THR A 180 6.27 14.57 2.42
C THR A 180 7.57 15.11 3.00
N LEU A 181 8.13 14.44 4.02
CA LEU A 181 9.41 14.81 4.63
C LEU A 181 10.59 14.60 3.69
N ALA A 182 10.66 13.45 3.02
CA ALA A 182 11.81 13.02 2.23
C ALA A 182 11.82 13.54 0.79
N LEU A 183 10.65 13.64 0.15
CA LEU A 183 10.51 13.93 -1.28
C LEU A 183 10.05 15.37 -1.52
N SER A 184 8.98 15.79 -0.85
CA SER A 184 8.37 17.12 -1.03
C SER A 184 9.06 18.20 -0.20
N LYS A 185 9.85 17.81 0.81
CA LYS A 185 10.48 18.71 1.80
C LYS A 185 9.46 19.63 2.50
N GLY A 186 8.23 19.14 2.67
CA GLY A 186 7.19 19.82 3.43
C GLY A 186 7.45 19.76 4.93
N ASP A 187 6.71 20.55 5.72
CA ASP A 187 6.78 20.47 7.18
C ASP A 187 6.14 19.19 7.75
N GLY A 188 5.25 18.54 6.98
CA GLY A 188 4.57 17.30 7.32
C GLY A 188 3.36 17.49 8.24
N GLN A 189 2.91 18.73 8.46
CA GLN A 189 1.90 19.04 9.48
C GLN A 189 0.53 18.41 9.15
N ALA A 190 0.16 18.36 7.86
CA ALA A 190 -1.08 17.77 7.41
C ALA A 190 -1.06 16.23 7.57
N GLU A 191 0.07 15.60 7.27
CA GLU A 191 0.23 14.14 7.37
C GLU A 191 0.33 13.67 8.82
N LEU A 192 0.87 14.50 9.72
CA LEU A 192 0.83 14.24 11.15
C LEU A 192 -0.62 14.15 11.66
N ALA A 193 -1.50 15.06 11.24
CA ALA A 193 -2.92 15.00 11.59
C ALA A 193 -3.60 13.72 11.02
N LEU A 194 -3.26 13.34 9.78
CA LEU A 194 -3.76 12.09 9.19
C LEU A 194 -3.30 10.84 9.96
N LEU A 195 -2.12 10.87 10.58
CA LEU A 195 -1.62 9.74 11.36
C LEU A 195 -2.37 9.58 12.69
N GLU A 196 -2.70 10.69 13.35
CA GLU A 196 -3.58 10.70 14.52
C GLU A 196 -4.98 10.15 14.18
N GLU A 197 -5.55 10.55 13.04
CA GLU A 197 -6.84 10.03 12.56
C GLU A 197 -6.77 8.56 12.14
N ALA A 198 -5.63 8.11 11.59
CA ALA A 198 -5.44 6.75 11.13
C ALA A 198 -5.39 5.72 12.28
N CYS A 199 -5.05 6.17 13.49
CA CYS A 199 -4.93 5.31 14.66
C CYS A 199 -5.92 5.71 15.78
N PRO A 200 -7.23 5.53 15.58
CA PRO A 200 -8.23 6.09 16.48
C PRO A 200 -8.24 5.42 17.86
N GLY A 201 -8.39 6.23 18.91
CA GLY A 201 -8.36 5.78 20.31
C GLY A 201 -9.39 4.71 20.69
N TRP A 202 -10.54 4.67 20.00
CA TRP A 202 -11.58 3.66 20.26
C TRP A 202 -11.17 2.23 19.86
N MET A 203 -10.08 2.06 19.12
CA MET A 203 -9.51 0.75 18.79
C MET A 203 -8.45 0.27 19.79
N ALA A 204 -8.32 0.94 20.94
CA ALA A 204 -7.34 0.62 21.98
C ALA A 204 -5.90 0.51 21.43
N PRO A 205 -5.28 1.62 20.98
CA PRO A 205 -3.97 1.64 20.32
C PRO A 205 -2.88 0.81 21.01
N ALA A 206 -2.79 0.87 22.34
CA ALA A 206 -1.83 0.08 23.12
C ALA A 206 -1.98 -1.44 22.93
N THR A 207 -3.21 -1.93 22.73
CA THR A 207 -3.49 -3.36 22.50
C THR A 207 -3.03 -3.77 21.11
N ILE A 208 -3.29 -2.95 20.09
CA ILE A 208 -2.85 -3.24 18.72
C ILE A 208 -1.32 -3.16 18.64
N ALA A 209 -0.71 -2.15 19.26
CA ALA A 209 0.75 -2.04 19.38
C ALA A 209 1.36 -3.30 20.01
N ALA A 210 0.80 -3.77 21.13
CA ALA A 210 1.26 -4.98 21.81
C ALA A 210 1.10 -6.24 20.94
N LEU A 211 0.01 -6.35 20.18
CA LEU A 211 -0.21 -7.46 19.24
C LEU A 211 0.84 -7.47 18.12
N VAL A 212 1.09 -6.33 17.49
CA VAL A 212 2.12 -6.22 16.43
C VAL A 212 3.51 -6.48 17.01
N ALA A 213 3.81 -5.98 18.21
CA ALA A 213 5.07 -6.23 18.89
C ALA A 213 5.29 -7.72 19.23
N ALA A 214 4.24 -8.43 19.66
CA ALA A 214 4.30 -9.88 19.90
C ALA A 214 4.54 -10.64 18.60
N LEU A 215 3.84 -10.27 17.51
CA LEU A 215 4.05 -10.87 16.20
C LEU A 215 5.49 -10.69 15.71
N ARG A 216 6.05 -9.48 15.84
CA ARG A 216 7.43 -9.18 15.42
C ARG A 216 8.50 -9.90 16.22
N ARG A 217 8.29 -10.07 17.54
CA ARG A 217 9.26 -10.74 18.43
C ARG A 217 9.22 -12.25 18.29
N ASP A 218 8.02 -12.82 18.32
CA ASP A 218 7.82 -14.25 18.58
C ASP A 218 7.15 -14.98 17.40
N GLY A 219 6.75 -14.26 16.34
CA GLY A 219 5.91 -14.80 15.28
C GLY A 219 4.54 -15.27 15.78
N ALA A 220 4.14 -14.83 16.97
CA ALA A 220 3.00 -15.37 17.69
C ALA A 220 1.75 -14.50 17.52
N VAL A 221 0.62 -15.17 17.32
CA VAL A 221 -0.72 -14.56 17.41
C VAL A 221 -1.35 -15.03 18.72
N PRO A 222 -1.72 -14.12 19.65
CA PRO A 222 -2.38 -14.46 20.90
C PRO A 222 -3.68 -15.26 20.71
N ASP A 223 -4.00 -16.14 21.64
CA ASP A 223 -5.22 -16.96 21.60
C ASP A 223 -6.51 -16.10 21.66
N ASP A 224 -6.45 -14.94 22.30
CA ASP A 224 -7.53 -13.97 22.40
C ASP A 224 -7.63 -13.00 21.21
N ALA A 225 -6.74 -13.11 20.22
CA ALA A 225 -6.82 -12.33 18.99
C ALA A 225 -8.11 -12.64 18.22
N PRO A 226 -8.66 -11.71 17.42
CA PRO A 226 -9.86 -11.96 16.63
C PRO A 226 -9.76 -13.20 15.73
N ASP A 227 -10.86 -13.93 15.53
CA ASP A 227 -10.93 -15.18 14.75
C ASP A 227 -10.27 -15.06 13.37
N PHE A 228 -10.47 -13.92 12.70
CA PHE A 228 -9.82 -13.62 11.43
C PHE A 228 -8.28 -13.63 11.56
N VAL A 229 -7.74 -12.91 12.55
CA VAL A 229 -6.28 -12.82 12.78
C VAL A 229 -5.70 -14.19 13.08
N ARG A 230 -6.38 -15.01 13.90
CA ARG A 230 -5.99 -16.40 14.14
C ARG A 230 -6.04 -17.25 12.87
N SER A 231 -7.02 -17.03 12.00
CA SER A 231 -7.17 -17.78 10.74
C SER A 231 -6.03 -17.54 9.73
N ILE A 232 -5.28 -16.43 9.88
CA ILE A 232 -4.12 -16.09 9.05
C ILE A 232 -2.79 -16.11 9.82
N ALA A 233 -2.76 -16.72 11.01
CA ALA A 233 -1.60 -16.66 11.91
C ALA A 233 -0.32 -17.22 11.27
N ALA A 234 -0.43 -18.28 10.47
CA ALA A 234 0.74 -18.86 9.77
C ALA A 234 1.33 -17.89 8.74
N GLN A 235 0.50 -17.15 8.01
CA GLN A 235 0.92 -16.15 7.04
C GLN A 235 1.52 -14.92 7.74
N LEU A 236 0.94 -14.51 8.87
CA LEU A 236 1.49 -13.45 9.71
C LEU A 236 2.87 -13.83 10.26
N ALA A 237 3.03 -15.06 10.76
CA ALA A 237 4.31 -15.58 11.25
C ALA A 237 5.36 -15.66 10.12
N LEU A 238 4.95 -16.10 8.93
CA LEU A 238 5.81 -16.06 7.73
C LEU A 238 6.26 -14.63 7.44
N GLY A 239 5.33 -13.68 7.34
CA GLY A 239 5.65 -12.26 7.12
C GLY A 239 6.58 -11.69 8.20
N ALA A 240 6.36 -12.01 9.47
CA ALA A 240 7.21 -11.56 10.57
C ALA A 240 8.64 -12.14 10.53
N SER A 241 8.82 -13.33 9.94
CA SER A 241 10.15 -13.92 9.74
C SER A 241 10.96 -13.26 8.61
N LEU A 242 10.29 -12.48 7.76
CA LEU A 242 10.88 -11.82 6.59
C LEU A 242 11.40 -10.42 6.99
N PRO A 243 12.72 -10.17 6.90
CA PRO A 243 13.35 -9.01 7.52
C PRO A 243 13.03 -7.66 6.84
N LEU A 244 12.80 -7.65 5.53
CA LEU A 244 12.34 -6.44 4.82
C LEU A 244 10.86 -6.20 5.10
N VAL A 245 10.07 -7.23 5.35
CA VAL A 245 8.67 -7.09 5.83
C VAL A 245 8.63 -6.55 7.26
N ASP A 246 9.49 -7.02 8.16
CA ASP A 246 9.63 -6.43 9.50
C ASP A 246 9.93 -4.93 9.41
N TRP A 247 10.96 -4.58 8.63
CA TRP A 247 11.38 -3.19 8.49
C TRP A 247 10.33 -2.34 7.77
N ALA A 248 9.81 -2.78 6.64
CA ALA A 248 8.95 -1.95 5.79
C ALA A 248 7.52 -1.87 6.30
N ILE A 249 6.97 -2.93 6.89
CA ILE A 249 5.54 -3.05 7.21
C ILE A 249 5.33 -3.11 8.72
N LEU A 250 5.88 -4.10 9.41
CA LEU A 250 5.50 -4.36 10.80
C LEU A 250 6.05 -3.31 11.77
N ARG A 251 7.27 -2.83 11.56
CA ARG A 251 7.88 -1.79 12.40
C ARG A 251 7.12 -0.46 12.29
N PRO A 252 6.88 0.11 11.10
CA PRO A 252 6.00 1.28 10.95
C PRO A 252 4.63 1.09 11.57
N LEU A 253 4.00 -0.07 11.34
CA LEU A 253 2.68 -0.35 11.88
C LEU A 253 2.69 -0.33 13.42
N GLN A 254 3.64 -1.02 14.05
CA GLN A 254 3.81 -0.98 15.51
C GLN A 254 4.00 0.47 15.99
N THR A 255 4.93 1.20 15.38
CA THR A 255 5.26 2.57 15.79
C THR A 255 4.05 3.50 15.68
N CYS A 256 3.23 3.39 14.63
CA CYS A 256 1.98 4.15 14.51
C CYS A 256 1.07 3.93 15.71
N TRP A 257 0.85 2.66 16.09
CA TRP A 257 -0.02 2.31 17.21
C TRP A 257 0.58 2.69 18.57
N GLU A 258 1.90 2.63 18.73
CA GLU A 258 2.60 3.08 19.94
C GLU A 258 2.49 4.60 20.12
N LEU A 259 2.72 5.36 19.06
CA LEU A 259 2.61 6.82 19.07
C LEU A 259 1.16 7.29 19.24
N ALA A 260 0.17 6.52 18.79
CA ALA A 260 -1.23 6.79 19.09
C ALA A 260 -1.62 6.44 20.54
N ALA A 261 -0.82 5.63 21.24
CA ALA A 261 -1.06 5.23 22.63
C ALA A 261 -0.41 6.16 23.67
N GLY A 262 0.52 7.03 23.26
CA GLY A 262 1.27 7.90 24.17
C GLY A 262 1.86 9.11 23.46
N ASP A 263 2.76 9.83 24.13
CA ASP A 263 3.44 10.99 23.55
C ASP A 263 4.75 10.55 22.90
N GLY A 264 4.94 10.88 21.61
CA GLY A 264 6.21 10.64 20.94
C GLY A 264 6.40 11.51 19.71
N ASP A 265 7.66 11.70 19.33
CA ASP A 265 8.02 12.49 18.16
C ASP A 265 7.96 11.62 16.89
N ILE A 266 6.82 11.71 16.19
CA ILE A 266 6.58 10.98 14.94
C ILE A 266 7.64 11.31 13.88
N ARG A 267 8.08 12.56 13.78
CA ARG A 267 9.08 12.97 12.78
C ARG A 267 10.41 12.30 13.05
N SER A 268 10.86 12.33 14.31
CA SER A 268 12.07 11.60 14.74
C SER A 268 11.94 10.09 14.53
N ALA A 269 10.75 9.52 14.75
CA ALA A 269 10.49 8.10 14.51
C ALA A 269 10.57 7.71 13.03
N VAL A 270 10.04 8.55 12.12
CA VAL A 270 10.17 8.37 10.67
C VAL A 270 11.64 8.48 10.25
N ALA A 271 12.37 9.47 10.74
CA ALA A 271 13.80 9.64 10.45
C ALA A 271 14.62 8.41 10.89
N ALA A 272 14.39 7.92 12.12
CA ALA A 272 15.01 6.71 12.63
C ALA A 272 14.72 5.51 11.73
N TRP A 273 13.44 5.27 11.41
CA TRP A 273 13.03 4.16 10.54
C TRP A 273 13.68 4.19 9.14
N LEU A 274 13.68 5.35 8.48
CA LEU A 274 14.31 5.52 7.17
C LEU A 274 15.83 5.33 7.25
N SER A 275 16.48 5.87 8.29
CA SER A 275 17.93 5.71 8.47
C SER A 275 18.36 4.29 8.85
N ASP A 276 17.42 3.44 9.29
CA ASP A 276 17.60 2.01 9.56
C ASP A 276 17.29 1.13 8.34
N ALA A 277 16.98 1.70 7.17
CA ALA A 277 16.73 0.96 5.94
C ALA A 277 17.86 -0.04 5.64
N PRO A 278 17.59 -1.33 5.36
CA PRO A 278 18.60 -2.38 5.25
C PRO A 278 19.32 -2.39 3.88
N VAL A 279 19.76 -1.21 3.44
CA VAL A 279 20.35 -0.94 2.12
C VAL A 279 21.64 -1.73 1.85
N GLU A 280 22.37 -2.12 2.89
CA GLU A 280 23.61 -2.88 2.77
C GLU A 280 23.37 -4.33 2.32
N ARG A 281 22.14 -4.83 2.43
CA ARG A 281 21.76 -6.16 1.92
C ARG A 281 21.63 -6.21 0.41
N LEU A 282 21.45 -5.05 -0.22
CA LEU A 282 21.02 -4.93 -1.61
C LEU A 282 22.16 -4.58 -2.54
N VAL A 283 23.09 -3.74 -2.07
CA VAL A 283 24.21 -3.27 -2.89
C VAL A 283 25.52 -3.46 -2.15
N GLN A 284 26.44 -4.22 -2.75
CA GLN A 284 27.73 -4.51 -2.13
C GLN A 284 28.66 -3.30 -2.08
N LYS A 285 28.66 -2.44 -3.10
CA LYS A 285 29.50 -1.24 -3.12
C LYS A 285 28.84 -0.14 -3.95
N PRO A 286 27.97 0.67 -3.33
CA PRO A 286 27.32 1.76 -4.03
C PRO A 286 28.32 2.86 -4.41
N SER A 287 28.01 3.62 -5.45
CA SER A 287 28.80 4.82 -5.80
C SER A 287 28.55 5.92 -4.77
N ALA A 288 29.47 6.88 -4.66
CA ALA A 288 29.28 8.05 -3.79
C ALA A 288 28.01 8.84 -4.16
N ASP A 289 27.69 8.93 -5.45
CA ASP A 289 26.49 9.61 -5.95
C ASP A 289 25.20 8.89 -5.50
N GLU A 290 25.17 7.55 -5.55
CA GLU A 290 24.03 6.76 -5.07
C GLU A 290 23.85 6.90 -3.56
N VAL A 291 24.95 6.85 -2.78
CA VAL A 291 24.90 7.10 -1.33
C VAL A 291 24.39 8.51 -1.04
N SER A 292 24.86 9.52 -1.77
CA SER A 292 24.40 10.90 -1.61
C SER A 292 22.93 11.07 -1.97
N ALA A 293 22.44 10.39 -3.02
CA ALA A 293 21.05 10.45 -3.44
C ALA A 293 20.11 9.85 -2.38
N VAL A 294 20.42 8.66 -1.85
CA VAL A 294 19.63 8.05 -0.78
C VAL A 294 19.73 8.85 0.52
N ALA A 295 20.92 9.31 0.89
CA ALA A 295 21.10 10.14 2.09
C ALA A 295 20.36 11.49 1.98
N GLY A 296 20.16 12.01 0.77
CA GLY A 296 19.36 13.21 0.53
C GLY A 296 17.88 13.08 0.96
N LEU A 297 17.35 11.86 1.01
CA LEU A 297 16.00 11.60 1.53
C LEU A 297 15.88 11.90 3.03
N LEU A 298 17.00 12.02 3.73
CA LEU A 298 17.08 12.36 5.15
C LEU A 298 17.56 13.80 5.39
N ASP A 299 17.54 14.69 4.38
CA ASP A 299 17.91 16.10 4.55
C ASP A 299 17.11 16.80 5.66
N PHE A 300 15.91 16.30 5.94
CA PHE A 300 15.01 16.80 6.96
C PHE A 300 15.43 16.42 8.39
N ASP A 301 16.42 15.53 8.55
CA ASP A 301 17.04 15.11 9.82
C ASP A 301 18.57 14.82 9.64
N PRO A 302 19.44 15.78 10.01
CA PRO A 302 20.89 15.62 9.84
C PRO A 302 21.54 14.51 10.68
N LEU A 303 20.92 14.07 11.77
CA LEU A 303 21.45 12.97 12.59
C LEU A 303 21.20 11.63 11.91
N ALA A 304 19.96 11.40 11.50
CA ALA A 304 19.55 10.21 10.74
C ALA A 304 20.32 10.10 9.42
N ARG A 305 20.54 11.22 8.72
CA ARG A 305 21.37 11.25 7.49
C ARG A 305 22.79 10.78 7.74
N ARG A 306 23.43 11.24 8.83
CA ARG A 306 24.80 10.84 9.18
C ARG A 306 24.87 9.37 9.58
N HIS A 307 23.88 8.88 10.31
CA HIS A 307 23.76 7.46 10.65
C HIS A 307 23.73 6.58 9.41
N LEU A 308 22.87 6.90 8.43
CA LEU A 308 22.80 6.16 7.17
C LEU A 308 24.13 6.14 6.42
N ILE A 309 24.79 7.30 6.28
CA ILE A 309 26.10 7.39 5.58
C ILE A 309 27.15 6.54 6.29
N ALA A 310 27.23 6.62 7.62
CA ALA A 310 28.20 5.85 8.41
C ALA A 310 28.04 4.34 8.24
N ARG A 311 26.83 3.84 7.97
CA ARG A 311 26.58 2.42 7.73
C ARG A 311 27.13 1.93 6.38
N PHE A 312 27.18 2.80 5.36
CA PHE A 312 27.83 2.48 4.09
C PHE A 312 29.37 2.42 4.21
N ASP A 313 29.94 3.19 5.15
CA ASP A 313 31.38 3.22 5.41
C ASP A 313 31.84 2.14 6.40
N ALA A 314 30.91 1.48 7.10
CA ALA A 314 31.23 0.48 8.11
C ALA A 314 31.83 -0.79 7.48
N PRO A 315 32.92 -1.34 8.05
CA PRO A 315 33.49 -2.60 7.58
C PRO A 315 32.48 -3.73 7.77
N ARG A 316 32.10 -4.42 6.68
CA ARG A 316 31.19 -5.56 6.77
C ARG A 316 31.87 -6.70 7.52
N THR A 317 31.24 -7.18 8.58
CA THR A 317 31.56 -8.48 9.16
C THR A 317 31.10 -9.54 8.19
N GLU A 318 32.04 -10.25 7.55
CA GLU A 318 31.73 -11.48 6.82
C GLU A 318 31.09 -12.46 7.81
N THR A 319 29.77 -12.66 7.70
CA THR A 319 29.14 -13.82 8.32
C THR A 319 29.68 -15.04 7.57
N ASN A 320 30.67 -15.66 8.21
CA ASN A 320 31.37 -16.85 7.78
C ASN A 320 30.38 -18.03 7.74
N THR A 321 29.60 -18.15 6.67
CA THR A 321 28.87 -19.38 6.36
C THR A 321 29.90 -20.37 5.83
N SER A 322 30.71 -20.93 6.73
CA SER A 322 31.56 -22.07 6.41
C SER A 322 30.64 -23.21 5.98
N CYS A 323 30.58 -23.43 4.67
CA CYS A 323 30.01 -24.61 4.07
C CYS A 323 30.73 -25.82 4.69
N GLY A 324 30.03 -26.55 5.56
CA GLY A 324 30.53 -27.77 6.18
C GLY A 324 30.63 -28.87 5.13
N CYS A 325 31.77 -28.95 4.44
CA CYS A 325 32.16 -30.16 3.73
C CYS A 325 32.40 -31.26 4.77
N VAL A 326 31.39 -32.10 5.01
CA VAL A 326 31.54 -33.37 5.72
C VAL A 326 32.31 -34.31 4.78
N GLY A 327 33.62 -34.37 4.99
CA GLY A 327 34.50 -35.37 4.39
C GLY A 327 35.24 -36.12 5.49
N ARG A 328 34.68 -37.25 5.92
CA ARG A 328 35.40 -38.50 6.23
C ARG A 328 34.43 -39.61 6.62
#